data_AF-A0A839RX45-F1
#
_entry.id   AF-A0A839RX45-F1
#
_cell.length_a   1.000
_cell.length_b   1.000
_cell.length_c   1.000
_cell.angle_alpha   90.00
_cell.angle_beta   90.00
_cell.angle_gamma   90.00
#
_symmetry.space_group_name_H-M   'P 1'
#
loop_
_entity.id
_entity.type
_entity.pdbx_description
1 polymer ?
#
loop_
_entity_poly.entity_id
_entity_poly.type
_entity_poly.pdbx_seq_one_letter_code
_entity_poly.pdbx_strand_id
1 'polypeptide(L)'
;MFTESGHATTSGSVRFASIHPIGERSEVSGYDVDPDTLVSTGDTFVSLADGAGEAVAEFSGSAAVHAEDNDGFAAAGKAGSLATLWEYHVDDLNKRTAVAGELLRDAADGYGRMEDAVLDTLPELHSEA
;
A
#
# COMPACT_ATOMS: atom_id res chain seq x y z
N MET A 1 5.41 -17.58 47.76
CA MET A 1 4.08 -17.90 47.23
C MET A 1 4.03 -17.27 45.84
N PHE A 2 4.24 -18.09 44.82
CA PHE A 2 4.16 -17.72 43.41
C PHE A 2 2.69 -17.60 43.01
N THR A 3 2.35 -16.61 42.18
CA THR A 3 1.71 -16.86 40.88
C THR A 3 1.84 -15.61 40.01
N GLU A 4 2.56 -15.78 38.91
CA GLU A 4 2.52 -14.95 37.72
C GLU A 4 1.12 -14.94 37.11
N SER A 5 0.75 -13.82 36.49
CA SER A 5 -0.28 -13.72 35.46
C SER A 5 0.26 -12.64 34.51
N GLY A 6 0.80 -12.93 33.34
CA GLY A 6 0.32 -13.90 32.36
C GLY A 6 -0.66 -13.21 31.41
N HIS A 7 -0.22 -12.13 30.74
CA HIS A 7 -0.93 -11.61 29.58
C HIS A 7 -0.04 -11.77 28.35
N ALA A 8 -0.38 -12.80 27.57
CA ALA A 8 0.22 -13.09 26.28
C ALA A 8 -0.39 -12.14 25.26
N THR A 9 0.42 -11.24 24.70
CA THR A 9 0.08 -10.55 23.45
C THR A 9 0.81 -11.26 22.33
N THR A 10 0.07 -12.12 21.62
CA THR A 10 0.50 -12.81 20.42
C THR A 10 0.33 -11.89 19.21
N SER A 11 1.42 -11.72 18.43
CA SER A 11 1.43 -11.47 16.98
C SER A 11 0.91 -10.09 16.49
N GLY A 12 1.50 -9.42 15.50
CA GLY A 12 2.46 -9.88 14.51
C GLY A 12 3.62 -8.90 14.34
N SER A 13 4.81 -9.46 14.21
CA SER A 13 5.93 -8.78 13.59
C SER A 13 5.52 -8.44 12.16
N VAL A 14 5.30 -7.16 11.87
CA VAL A 14 5.34 -6.66 10.49
C VAL A 14 6.77 -6.87 10.04
N ARG A 15 7.02 -7.98 9.36
CA ARG A 15 8.27 -8.18 8.64
C ARG A 15 8.22 -7.20 7.48
N PHE A 16 8.87 -6.04 7.64
CA PHE A 16 9.28 -5.25 6.49
C PHE A 16 10.08 -6.19 5.58
N ALA A 17 9.50 -6.54 4.43
CA ALA A 17 10.25 -7.21 3.38
C ALA A 17 11.49 -6.35 3.12
N SER A 18 12.66 -6.99 3.16
CA SER A 18 13.94 -6.33 2.97
C SER A 18 13.88 -5.47 1.71
N ILE A 19 13.89 -4.14 1.88
CA ILE A 19 14.11 -3.20 0.78
C ILE A 19 15.53 -3.50 0.30
N HIS A 20 15.64 -4.13 -0.85
CA HIS A 20 16.94 -4.42 -1.45
C HIS A 20 17.68 -3.09 -1.64
N PRO A 21 18.97 -2.99 -1.26
CA PRO A 21 19.74 -1.80 -1.51
C PRO A 21 19.75 -1.51 -3.01
N ILE A 22 19.46 -0.26 -3.37
CA ILE A 22 19.63 0.27 -4.73
C ILE A 22 21.15 0.34 -4.97
N GLY A 23 21.75 -0.78 -5.35
CA GLY A 23 23.17 -0.96 -5.55
C GLY A 23 23.42 -1.91 -6.71
N GLU A 24 24.13 -1.40 -7.71
CA GLU A 24 24.51 -2.00 -8.99
C GLU A 24 23.40 -2.01 -10.06
N ARG A 25 23.48 -1.00 -10.96
CA ARG A 25 22.81 -1.02 -12.26
C ARG A 25 23.40 -2.17 -13.09
N SER A 26 22.91 -3.39 -12.86
CA SER A 26 22.84 -4.39 -13.91
C SER A 26 22.03 -3.75 -15.05
N GLU A 27 22.47 -3.92 -16.29
CA GLU A 27 21.71 -3.48 -17.45
C GLU A 27 20.38 -4.25 -17.46
N VAL A 28 19.39 -3.74 -16.75
CA VAL A 28 18.01 -4.24 -16.82
C VAL A 28 17.57 -3.93 -18.23
N SER A 29 17.71 -4.92 -19.11
CA SER A 29 17.01 -4.96 -20.38
C SER A 29 15.57 -4.59 -20.06
N GLY A 30 15.04 -3.53 -20.68
CA GLY A 30 13.69 -3.01 -20.39
C GLY A 30 12.54 -4.00 -20.69
N TYR A 31 12.88 -5.25 -21.02
CA TYR A 31 12.02 -6.38 -21.33
C TYR A 31 11.81 -7.34 -20.14
N ASP A 32 12.59 -7.22 -19.06
CA ASP A 32 12.52 -8.15 -17.91
C ASP A 32 11.55 -7.62 -16.83
N VAL A 33 10.41 -7.08 -17.26
CA VAL A 33 9.38 -6.54 -16.38
C VAL A 33 8.22 -7.52 -16.31
N ASP A 34 7.90 -7.95 -15.09
CA ASP A 34 6.74 -8.78 -14.81
C ASP A 34 5.49 -7.89 -14.60
N PRO A 35 4.51 -7.91 -15.52
CA PRO A 35 3.29 -7.10 -15.43
C PRO A 35 2.46 -7.44 -14.18
N ASP A 36 2.43 -8.71 -13.76
CA ASP A 36 1.67 -9.14 -12.58
C ASP A 36 2.26 -8.55 -11.29
N THR A 37 3.59 -8.42 -11.25
CA THR A 37 4.29 -7.74 -10.14
C THR A 37 3.96 -6.25 -10.08
N LEU A 38 3.75 -5.57 -11.23
CA LEU A 38 3.33 -4.16 -11.24
C LEU A 38 1.92 -3.99 -10.68
N VAL A 39 0.97 -4.80 -11.16
CA VAL A 39 -0.43 -4.76 -10.70
C VAL A 39 -0.51 -5.05 -9.21
N SER A 40 0.13 -6.13 -8.75
CA SER A 40 0.13 -6.51 -7.33
C SER A 40 0.80 -5.46 -6.43
N THR A 41 1.83 -4.76 -6.93
CA THR A 41 2.44 -3.62 -6.21
C THR A 41 1.44 -2.46 -6.09
N GLY A 42 0.70 -2.16 -7.16
CA GLY A 42 -0.36 -1.16 -7.15
C GLY A 42 -1.45 -1.48 -6.14
N ASP A 43 -1.95 -2.71 -6.16
CA ASP A 43 -2.97 -3.20 -5.21
C ASP A 43 -2.48 -3.13 -3.76
N THR A 44 -1.19 -3.41 -3.53
CA THR A 44 -0.58 -3.30 -2.20
C THR A 44 -0.58 -1.86 -1.68
N PHE A 45 -0.28 -0.87 -2.54
CA PHE A 45 -0.34 0.53 -2.15
C PHE A 45 -1.76 0.97 -1.79
N VAL A 46 -2.75 0.57 -2.58
CA VAL A 46 -4.16 0.87 -2.30
C VAL A 46 -4.59 0.25 -0.97
N SER A 47 -4.28 -1.03 -0.75
CA SER A 47 -4.64 -1.73 0.49
C SER A 47 -4.01 -1.11 1.75
N LEU A 48 -2.77 -0.64 1.66
CA LEU A 48 -2.10 0.07 2.76
C LEU A 48 -2.81 1.40 3.08
N ALA A 49 -3.22 2.12 2.05
CA ALA A 49 -3.89 3.41 2.18
C ALA A 49 -5.29 3.23 2.80
N ASP A 50 -6.05 2.23 2.32
CA ASP A 50 -7.35 1.85 2.89
C ASP A 50 -7.23 1.47 4.37
N GLY A 51 -6.21 0.68 4.74
CA GLY A 51 -5.95 0.32 6.13
C GLY A 51 -5.61 1.53 7.02
N ALA A 52 -4.88 2.52 6.49
CA ALA A 52 -4.67 3.78 7.19
C ALA A 52 -5.98 4.57 7.35
N GLY A 53 -6.86 4.54 6.35
CA GLY A 53 -8.21 5.10 6.40
C GLY A 53 -9.06 4.52 7.51
N GLU A 54 -9.08 3.19 7.62
CA GLU A 54 -9.83 2.49 8.67
C GLU A 54 -9.32 2.85 10.08
N ALA A 55 -8.01 2.88 10.28
CA ALA A 55 -7.41 3.25 11.57
C ALA A 55 -7.74 4.70 11.98
N VAL A 56 -7.75 5.64 11.02
CA VAL A 56 -8.16 7.02 11.29
C VAL A 56 -9.65 7.11 11.61
N ALA A 57 -10.50 6.38 10.90
CA ALA A 57 -11.93 6.35 11.18
C ALA A 57 -12.22 5.80 12.60
N GLU A 58 -11.52 4.75 13.03
CA GLU A 58 -11.62 4.22 14.40
C GLU A 58 -11.17 5.25 15.44
N PHE A 59 -10.04 5.93 15.20
CA PHE A 59 -9.54 6.99 16.07
C PHE A 59 -10.52 8.16 16.18
N SER A 60 -10.99 8.69 15.04
CA SER A 60 -11.96 9.79 14.99
C SER A 60 -13.27 9.41 15.69
N GLY A 61 -13.76 8.18 15.49
CA GLY A 61 -14.94 7.66 16.18
C GLY A 61 -14.74 7.61 17.70
N SER A 62 -13.60 7.08 18.16
CA SER A 62 -13.26 7.02 19.58
C SER A 62 -13.11 8.41 20.20
N ALA A 63 -12.47 9.34 19.48
CA ALA A 63 -12.32 10.73 19.92
C ALA A 63 -13.67 11.44 20.04
N ALA A 64 -14.60 11.20 19.11
CA ALA A 64 -15.94 11.79 19.12
C ALA A 64 -16.78 11.30 20.30
N VAL A 65 -16.74 9.99 20.62
CA VAL A 65 -17.45 9.42 21.78
C VAL A 65 -17.04 10.10 23.09
N HIS A 66 -15.77 10.45 23.22
CA HIS A 66 -15.25 11.10 24.42
C HIS A 66 -15.26 12.63 24.37
N ALA A 67 -15.70 13.23 23.25
CA ALA A 67 -15.69 14.68 23.08
C ALA A 67 -16.76 15.37 23.94
N GLU A 68 -17.96 14.79 24.03
CA GLU A 68 -19.05 15.37 24.83
C GLU A 68 -18.79 15.27 26.34
N ASP A 69 -18.24 14.14 26.80
CA ASP A 69 -17.91 13.92 28.21
C ASP A 69 -16.71 14.74 28.71
N ASN A 70 -15.85 15.18 27.78
CA ASN A 70 -14.62 15.92 28.09
C ASN A 70 -14.61 17.33 27.50
N ASP A 71 -15.78 17.89 27.21
CA ASP A 71 -15.88 19.22 26.64
C ASP A 71 -15.22 20.27 27.57
N GLY A 72 -14.29 21.05 27.02
CA GLY A 72 -13.45 21.98 27.78
C GLY A 72 -12.10 21.44 28.28
N PHE A 73 -11.82 20.13 28.17
CA PHE A 73 -10.47 19.61 28.45
C PHE A 73 -9.55 19.78 27.25
N ALA A 74 -8.35 20.33 27.49
CA ALA A 74 -7.33 20.53 26.46
C ALA A 74 -6.92 19.24 25.72
N ALA A 75 -7.08 18.07 26.35
CA ALA A 75 -6.81 16.77 25.74
C ALA A 75 -7.83 16.42 24.64
N ALA A 76 -9.12 16.67 24.87
CA ALA A 76 -10.17 16.42 23.88
C ALA A 76 -10.02 17.32 22.64
N GLY A 77 -9.73 18.61 22.84
CA GLY A 77 -9.46 19.54 21.73
C GLY A 77 -8.23 19.16 20.91
N LYS A 78 -7.16 18.65 21.56
CA LYS A 78 -5.97 18.12 20.87
C LYS A 78 -6.26 16.85 20.10
N ALA A 79 -7.05 15.93 20.66
CA ALA A 79 -7.44 14.69 19.99
C ALA A 79 -8.28 14.99 18.73
N GLY A 80 -9.25 15.90 18.81
CA GLY A 80 -10.03 16.34 17.65
C GLY A 80 -9.15 17.00 16.58
N SER A 81 -8.22 17.88 16.98
CA SER A 81 -7.28 18.51 16.03
C SER A 81 -6.37 17.47 15.36
N LEU A 82 -5.92 16.46 16.11
CA LEU A 82 -5.11 15.36 15.61
C LEU A 82 -5.91 14.50 14.62
N ALA A 83 -7.19 14.23 14.92
CA ALA A 83 -8.09 13.48 14.04
C ALA A 83 -8.24 14.17 12.68
N THR A 84 -8.55 15.47 12.67
CA THR A 84 -8.66 16.26 11.44
C THR A 84 -7.36 16.27 10.64
N LEU A 85 -6.21 16.36 11.30
CA LEU A 85 -4.92 16.35 10.62
C LEU A 85 -4.63 14.99 9.97
N TRP A 86 -4.95 13.90 10.68
CA TRP A 86 -4.81 12.55 10.16
C TRP A 86 -5.74 12.27 8.98
N GLU A 87 -7.00 12.71 9.07
CA GLU A 87 -7.96 12.62 7.95
C GLU A 87 -7.42 13.29 6.70
N TYR A 88 -6.86 14.49 6.83
CA TYR A 88 -6.25 15.21 5.71
C TYR A 88 -5.08 14.43 5.08
N HIS A 89 -4.16 13.90 5.90
CA HIS A 89 -3.00 13.17 5.40
C HIS A 89 -3.36 11.83 4.76
N VAL A 90 -4.34 11.13 5.31
CA VAL A 90 -4.79 9.84 4.76
C VAL A 90 -5.60 10.02 3.48
N ASP A 91 -6.43 11.06 3.37
CA ASP A 91 -7.11 11.40 2.12
C ASP A 91 -6.11 11.68 0.97
N ASP A 92 -5.03 12.43 1.25
CA ASP A 92 -3.95 12.66 0.29
C ASP A 92 -3.19 11.35 -0.06
N LEU A 93 -2.95 10.49 0.93
CA LEU A 93 -2.33 9.17 0.70
C LEU A 93 -3.21 8.28 -0.19
N ASN A 94 -4.52 8.20 0.07
CA ASN A 94 -5.47 7.42 -0.72
C ASN A 94 -5.50 7.90 -2.17
N LYS A 95 -5.51 9.22 -2.39
CA LYS A 95 -5.46 9.79 -3.75
C LYS A 95 -4.18 9.41 -4.49
N ARG A 96 -3.03 9.54 -3.84
CA ARG A 96 -1.73 9.25 -4.48
C ARG A 96 -1.54 7.77 -4.77
N THR A 97 -2.00 6.90 -3.87
CA THR A 97 -1.89 5.44 -4.05
C THR A 97 -2.86 4.93 -5.11
N ALA A 98 -4.06 5.51 -5.22
CA ALA A 98 -4.95 5.25 -6.35
C ALA A 98 -4.31 5.62 -7.69
N VAL A 99 -3.77 6.84 -7.81
CA VAL A 99 -3.07 7.28 -9.03
C VAL A 99 -1.86 6.40 -9.35
N ALA A 100 -1.05 6.06 -8.34
CA ALA A 100 0.10 5.18 -8.53
C ALA A 100 -0.31 3.76 -8.97
N GLY A 101 -1.39 3.22 -8.39
CA GLY A 101 -1.95 1.92 -8.77
C GLY A 101 -2.44 1.91 -10.21
N GLU A 102 -3.16 2.95 -10.64
CA GLU A 102 -3.58 3.11 -12.05
C GLU A 102 -2.38 3.17 -12.99
N LEU A 103 -1.35 3.95 -12.67
CA LEU A 103 -0.14 4.04 -13.51
C LEU A 103 0.60 2.71 -13.63
N LEU A 104 0.65 1.91 -12.57
CA LEU A 104 1.26 0.57 -12.60
C LEU A 104 0.44 -0.40 -13.46
N ARG A 105 -0.89 -0.29 -13.43
CA ARG A 105 -1.79 -1.08 -14.27
C ARG A 105 -1.68 -0.71 -15.75
N ASP A 106 -1.64 0.59 -16.05
CA ASP A 106 -1.42 1.10 -17.41
C ASP A 106 -0.07 0.64 -17.96
N ALA A 107 0.97 0.61 -17.12
CA ALA A 107 2.28 0.09 -17.50
C ALA A 107 2.22 -1.43 -17.80
N ALA A 108 1.55 -2.22 -16.96
CA ALA A 108 1.34 -3.65 -17.18
C ALA A 108 0.61 -3.92 -18.51
N ASP A 109 -0.48 -3.20 -18.79
CA ASP A 109 -1.22 -3.29 -20.05
C ASP A 109 -0.38 -2.84 -21.27
N GLY A 110 0.53 -1.88 -21.06
CA GLY A 110 1.52 -1.45 -22.05
C GLY A 110 2.49 -2.57 -22.41
N TYR A 111 3.03 -3.26 -21.40
CA TYR A 111 3.92 -4.41 -21.60
C TYR A 111 3.21 -5.56 -22.33
N GLY A 112 1.98 -5.91 -21.93
CA GLY A 112 1.22 -6.97 -22.61
C GLY A 112 0.97 -6.67 -24.09
N ARG A 113 0.56 -5.45 -24.43
CA ARG A 113 0.40 -5.03 -25.84
C ARG A 113 1.70 -5.07 -26.65
N MET A 114 2.82 -4.75 -26.00
CA MET A 114 4.12 -4.80 -26.64
C MET A 114 4.54 -6.25 -26.91
N GLU A 115 4.31 -7.16 -25.96
CA GLU A 115 4.56 -8.59 -26.13
C GLU A 115 3.71 -9.17 -27.27
N ASP A 116 2.41 -8.89 -27.30
CA ASP A 116 1.50 -9.32 -28.36
C ASP A 116 1.97 -8.85 -29.75
N ALA A 117 2.39 -7.58 -29.87
CA ALA A 117 2.88 -7.03 -31.13
C ALA A 117 4.20 -7.67 -31.59
N VAL A 118 5.08 -8.04 -30.64
CA VAL A 118 6.31 -8.78 -30.96
C VAL A 118 5.97 -10.18 -31.44
N LEU A 119 5.06 -10.88 -30.75
CA LEU A 119 4.63 -12.23 -31.14
C LEU A 119 3.97 -12.25 -32.53
N ASP A 120 3.16 -11.24 -32.87
CA ASP A 120 2.48 -11.14 -34.17
C ASP A 120 3.45 -10.81 -35.34
N THR A 121 4.58 -10.17 -35.04
CA THR A 121 5.59 -9.78 -36.04
C THR A 121 6.71 -10.81 -36.24
N LEU A 122 6.80 -11.82 -35.37
CA LEU A 122 7.77 -12.89 -35.51
C LEU A 122 7.31 -13.89 -36.58
N PRO A 123 8.13 -14.17 -37.62
CA PRO A 123 7.79 -15.22 -38.58
C PRO A 123 7.69 -16.56 -37.87
N GLU A 124 6.72 -17.40 -38.26
CA GLU A 124 6.52 -18.75 -37.70
C GLU A 124 7.84 -19.55 -37.75
N LEU A 125 8.54 -19.69 -36.63
CA LEU A 125 9.79 -20.46 -36.54
C LEU A 125 9.54 -21.99 -36.46
N HIS A 126 8.42 -22.48 -36.99
CA HIS A 126 8.10 -23.90 -37.03
C HIS A 126 7.46 -24.33 -38.36
N SER A 127 8.27 -24.48 -39.41
CA SER A 127 8.23 -25.68 -40.26
C SER A 127 9.49 -25.80 -41.13
N GLU A 128 10.58 -26.34 -40.58
CA GLU A 128 11.57 -27.11 -41.35
C GLU A 128 12.60 -27.73 -40.39
N ALA A 129 12.32 -28.97 -39.97
CA ALA A 129 13.31 -29.98 -39.62
C ALA A 129 12.72 -31.36 -39.92
#